data_AF-G0QIJ9-F1
#
_entry.id   AF-G0QIJ9-F1
#
_cell.length_a   1.000
_cell.length_b   1.000
_cell.length_c   1.000
_cell.angle_alpha   90.00
_cell.angle_beta   90.00
_cell.angle_gamma   90.00
#
_symmetry.space_group_name_H-M   'P 1'
#
loop_
_entity.id
_entity.type
_entity.pdbx_description
1 polymer ?
#
loop_
_entity_poly.entity_id
_entity_poly.type
_entity_poly.pdbx_seq_one_letter_code
_entity_poly.pdbx_strand_id
1 'polypeptide(L)'
;MYEINWDGDPQSLNMEQQDAVKAMRNRLENRSFEGSDELDDMLYTVAEESDLSTGEFFQTAYRALLGRENGPRLSTLIVSIGQDQTTQILQKLV
;
A
#
# COMPACT_ATOMS: atom_id res chain seq x y z
N MET A 1 -12.59 -5.93 -12.45
CA MET A 1 -11.75 -6.77 -11.57
C MET A 1 -10.32 -6.39 -11.88
N TYR A 2 -9.55 -5.91 -10.90
CA TYR A 2 -8.16 -5.51 -11.10
C TYR A 2 -7.25 -6.75 -11.06
N GLU A 3 -6.19 -6.74 -11.86
CA GLU A 3 -5.14 -7.76 -11.77
C GLU A 3 -4.27 -7.43 -10.55
N ILE A 4 -4.36 -8.27 -9.52
CA ILE A 4 -3.67 -8.08 -8.23
C ILE A 4 -2.35 -8.86 -8.28
N ASN A 5 -1.28 -8.23 -7.80
CA ASN A 5 0.03 -8.87 -7.66
C ASN A 5 0.05 -9.78 -6.42
N TRP A 6 -0.46 -11.00 -6.56
CA TRP A 6 -0.57 -11.96 -5.46
C TRP A 6 0.78 -12.52 -4.99
N ASP A 7 1.79 -12.51 -5.87
CA ASP A 7 3.10 -13.08 -5.60
C ASP A 7 4.02 -12.09 -4.89
N GLY A 8 3.89 -10.79 -5.20
CA GLY A 8 4.76 -9.74 -4.66
C GLY A 8 6.18 -9.90 -5.19
N ASP A 9 6.74 -8.86 -5.81
CA ASP A 9 8.17 -8.88 -6.20
C ASP A 9 8.99 -8.04 -5.22
N PRO A 10 9.51 -8.63 -4.11
CA PRO A 10 10.29 -7.90 -3.11
C PRO A 10 11.62 -7.36 -3.67
N GLN A 11 12.12 -7.86 -4.81
CA GLN A 11 13.36 -7.37 -5.41
C GLN A 11 13.18 -6.03 -6.14
N SER A 12 11.96 -5.51 -6.23
CA SER A 12 11.64 -4.26 -6.93
C SER A 12 11.66 -3.00 -6.06
N LEU A 13 11.84 -3.14 -4.73
CA LEU A 13 11.78 -2.04 -3.77
C LEU A 13 13.13 -1.76 -3.09
N ASN A 14 13.50 -0.50 -2.98
CA ASN A 14 14.65 -0.05 -2.18
C ASN A 14 14.30 0.00 -0.66
N MET A 15 15.27 0.34 0.20
CA MET A 15 15.05 0.37 1.66
C MET A 15 13.95 1.35 2.08
N GLU A 16 13.95 2.58 1.58
CA GLU A 16 12.94 3.60 1.89
C GLU A 16 11.53 3.15 1.47
N GLN A 17 11.43 2.52 0.29
CA GLN A 17 10.20 1.95 -0.23
C GLN A 17 9.69 0.77 0.61
N GLN A 18 10.59 -0.11 1.03
CA GLN A 18 10.25 -1.20 1.94
C GLN A 18 9.74 -0.67 3.28
N ASP A 19 10.39 0.35 3.85
CA ASP A 19 10.00 0.92 5.13
C ASP A 19 8.65 1.65 5.05
N ALA A 20 8.38 2.37 3.95
CA ALA A 20 7.07 2.96 3.69
C ALA A 20 5.96 1.89 3.57
N VAL A 21 6.22 0.79 2.87
CA VAL A 21 5.28 -0.33 2.74
C VAL A 21 5.05 -1.04 4.09
N LYS A 22 6.10 -1.21 4.91
CA LYS A 22 5.96 -1.73 6.28
C LYS A 22 5.11 -0.82 7.15
N ALA A 23 5.35 0.50 7.08
CA ALA A 23 4.56 1.47 7.84
C ALA A 23 3.08 1.39 7.46
N MET A 24 2.78 1.36 6.16
CA MET A 24 1.42 1.17 5.65
C MET A 24 0.79 -0.14 6.15
N ARG A 25 1.50 -1.28 6.02
CA ARG A 25 1.02 -2.59 6.51
C ARG A 25 0.70 -2.53 8.00
N ASN A 26 1.62 -2.01 8.81
CA ASN A 26 1.44 -1.92 10.26
C ASN A 26 0.21 -1.07 10.62
N ARG A 27 -0.05 0.05 9.93
CA ARG A 27 -1.26 0.86 10.16
C ARG A 27 -2.53 0.07 9.81
N LEU A 28 -2.51 -0.67 8.70
CA LEU A 28 -3.61 -1.55 8.29
C LEU A 28 -3.77 -2.79 9.21
N GLU A 29 -2.77 -3.21 9.97
CA GLU A 29 -2.92 -4.32 10.93
C GLU A 29 -3.45 -3.85 12.30
N ASN A 30 -3.11 -2.61 12.69
CA ASN A 30 -3.43 -2.09 14.02
C ASN A 30 -4.82 -1.46 14.13
N ARG A 31 -5.47 -1.15 13.01
CA ARG A 31 -6.80 -0.53 12.99
C ARG A 31 -7.60 -0.99 11.77
N SER A 32 -8.88 -1.28 11.95
CA SER A 32 -9.84 -1.48 10.86
C SER A 32 -10.34 -0.16 10.30
N PHE A 33 -10.38 -0.05 8.97
CA PHE A 33 -10.92 1.11 8.27
C PHE A 33 -12.21 0.72 7.55
N GLU A 34 -13.31 1.41 7.84
CA GLU A 34 -14.64 1.06 7.31
C GLU A 34 -14.93 1.72 5.95
N GLY A 35 -14.11 2.67 5.51
CA GLY A 35 -14.33 3.43 4.27
C GLY A 35 -13.06 3.99 3.63
N SER A 36 -13.20 4.46 2.39
CA SER A 36 -12.07 5.02 1.63
C SER A 36 -11.52 6.30 2.25
N ASP A 37 -12.36 7.14 2.85
CA ASP A 37 -11.93 8.45 3.35
C ASP A 37 -10.95 8.33 4.52
N GLU A 38 -11.24 7.44 5.49
CA GLU A 38 -10.30 7.18 6.60
C GLU A 38 -8.98 6.54 6.13
N LEU A 39 -9.06 5.69 5.09
CA LEU A 39 -7.89 5.11 4.46
C LEU A 39 -7.06 6.18 3.75
N ASP A 40 -7.69 7.13 3.06
CA ASP A 40 -6.97 8.21 2.40
C ASP A 40 -6.18 9.05 3.39
N ASP A 41 -6.81 9.50 4.48
CA ASP A 41 -6.13 10.28 5.53
C ASP A 41 -4.95 9.51 6.13
N MET A 42 -5.14 8.20 6.39
CA MET A 42 -4.05 7.34 6.87
C MET A 42 -2.93 7.19 5.84
N LEU A 43 -3.25 6.97 4.57
CA LEU A 43 -2.27 6.81 3.49
C LEU A 43 -1.46 8.08 3.29
N TYR A 44 -2.10 9.25 3.34
CA TYR A 44 -1.39 10.53 3.28
C TYR A 44 -0.51 10.73 4.51
N THR A 45 -0.99 10.39 5.71
CA THR A 45 -0.18 10.46 6.94
C THR A 45 1.07 9.58 6.83
N VAL A 46 0.92 8.34 6.37
CA VAL A 46 2.06 7.43 6.17
C VAL A 46 3.02 7.95 5.10
N ALA A 47 2.50 8.52 4.01
CA ALA A 47 3.33 9.12 2.98
C ALA A 47 4.15 10.29 3.53
N GLU A 48 3.54 11.16 4.34
CA GLU A 48 4.21 12.32 4.98
C GLU A 48 5.22 11.91 6.06
N GLU A 49 4.98 10.80 6.76
CA GLU A 49 5.91 10.24 7.75
C GLU A 49 7.06 9.44 7.11
N SER A 50 6.97 9.10 5.83
CA SER A 50 7.98 8.35 5.10
C SER A 50 9.06 9.26 4.50
N ASP A 51 10.23 8.69 4.19
CA ASP A 51 11.29 9.39 3.46
C ASP A 51 11.00 9.57 1.96
N LEU A 52 9.84 9.09 1.47
CA LEU A 52 9.43 9.20 0.08
C LEU A 52 8.63 10.48 -0.17
N SER A 53 8.68 11.00 -1.40
CA SER A 53 7.66 11.94 -1.82
C SER A 53 6.28 11.27 -1.85
N THR A 54 5.21 12.05 -1.67
CA THR A 54 3.83 11.53 -1.75
C THR A 54 3.59 10.76 -3.04
N GLY A 55 4.09 11.25 -4.18
CA GLY A 55 3.98 10.57 -5.47
C GLY A 55 4.69 9.21 -5.50
N GLU A 56 5.91 9.15 -4.98
CA GLU A 56 6.69 7.91 -4.89
C GLU A 56 6.05 6.90 -3.95
N PHE A 57 5.48 7.34 -2.83
CA PHE A 57 4.74 6.48 -1.91
C PHE A 57 3.57 5.78 -2.64
N PHE A 58 2.72 6.54 -3.34
CA PHE A 58 1.59 5.96 -4.06
C PHE A 58 2.04 5.04 -5.20
N GLN A 59 3.07 5.41 -5.97
CA GLN A 59 3.63 4.54 -7.02
C GLN A 59 4.17 3.24 -6.43
N THR A 60 4.85 3.32 -5.28
CA THR A 60 5.38 2.16 -4.55
C THR A 60 4.24 1.25 -4.11
N ALA A 61 3.17 1.80 -3.55
CA ALA A 61 1.99 1.04 -3.16
C ALA A 61 1.28 0.38 -4.37
N TYR A 62 1.18 1.07 -5.51
CA TYR A 62 0.63 0.45 -6.73
C TYR A 62 1.54 -0.66 -7.26
N ARG A 63 2.87 -0.50 -7.23
CA ARG A 63 3.81 -1.55 -7.62
C ARG A 63 3.66 -2.78 -6.72
N ALA A 64 3.54 -2.54 -5.41
CA ALA A 64 3.31 -3.59 -4.42
C ALA A 64 2.01 -4.37 -4.68
N LEU A 65 0.89 -3.67 -4.90
CA LEU A 65 -0.43 -4.29 -4.99
C LEU A 65 -0.83 -4.75 -6.40
N LEU A 66 -0.35 -4.09 -7.45
CA LEU A 66 -0.78 -4.29 -8.84
C LEU A 66 0.38 -4.65 -9.79
N GLY A 67 1.64 -4.57 -9.34
CA GLY A 67 2.80 -4.78 -10.21
C GLY A 67 3.04 -3.65 -11.22
N ARG A 68 2.42 -2.48 -11.03
CA ARG A 68 2.54 -1.32 -11.93
C ARG A 68 2.52 0.00 -11.14
N GLU A 69 3.02 1.08 -11.73
CA GLU A 69 3.19 2.37 -11.03
C GLU A 69 1.90 3.19 -10.84
N ASN A 70 0.82 2.85 -11.56
CA ASN A 70 -0.38 3.67 -11.61
C ASN A 70 -1.63 2.83 -11.39
N GLY A 71 -2.66 3.42 -10.80
CA GLY A 71 -3.89 2.72 -10.48
C GLY A 71 -5.07 3.64 -10.21
N PRO A 72 -6.25 3.07 -9.92
CA PRO A 72 -7.35 3.82 -9.31
C PRO A 72 -6.91 4.35 -7.94
N ARG A 73 -7.71 5.23 -7.31
CA ARG A 73 -7.47 5.72 -5.95
C ARG A 73 -7.11 4.56 -5.02
N LEU A 74 -5.95 4.66 -4.35
CA LEU A 74 -5.39 3.58 -3.54
C LEU A 74 -6.32 3.13 -2.41
N SER A 75 -6.99 4.06 -1.72
CA SER A 75 -7.98 3.71 -0.69
C SER A 75 -9.12 2.85 -1.24
N THR A 76 -9.68 3.22 -2.40
CA THR A 76 -10.72 2.43 -3.08
C THR A 76 -10.21 1.06 -3.51
N LEU A 77 -8.95 0.97 -3.95
CA LEU A 77 -8.31 -0.29 -4.29
C LEU A 77 -8.22 -1.20 -3.06
N ILE A 78 -7.75 -0.67 -1.92
CA ILE A 78 -7.64 -1.41 -0.66
C ILE A 78 -9.02 -1.89 -0.19
N VAL A 79 -10.06 -1.04 -0.27
CA VAL A 79 -11.44 -1.46 0.04
C VAL A 79 -11.90 -2.58 -0.89
N SER A 80 -11.58 -2.50 -2.18
CA SER A 80 -11.97 -3.53 -3.16
C SER A 80 -11.23 -4.85 -2.97
N ILE A 81 -9.98 -4.83 -2.51
CA ILE A 81 -9.19 -6.03 -2.19
C ILE A 81 -9.61 -6.57 -0.81
N GLY A 82 -9.93 -5.67 0.12
CA GLY A 82 -10.08 -5.98 1.52
C GLY A 82 -8.76 -5.75 2.27
N GLN A 83 -8.88 -5.23 3.49
CA GLN A 83 -7.76 -4.86 4.33
C GLN A 83 -6.86 -6.07 4.67
N ASP A 84 -7.47 -7.19 5.09
CA ASP A 84 -6.73 -8.41 5.45
C ASP A 84 -5.98 -9.04 4.27
N GLN A 85 -6.53 -8.94 3.07
CA GLN A 85 -5.85 -9.41 1.85
C GLN A 85 -4.71 -8.46 1.47
N THR A 86 -4.93 -7.14 1.63
CA THR A 86 -3.91 -6.12 1.40
C THR A 86 -2.70 -6.34 2.30
N THR A 87 -2.90 -6.54 3.61
CA THR A 87 -1.80 -6.78 4.56
C THR A 87 -1.02 -8.06 4.23
N GLN A 88 -1.71 -9.14 3.83
CA GLN A 88 -1.06 -10.38 3.38
C GLN A 88 -0.19 -10.20 2.14
N ILE A 89 -0.62 -9.39 1.16
CA ILE A 89 0.18 -9.06 -0.02
C ILE A 89 1.43 -8.27 0.40
N LEU A 90 1.26 -7.25 1.24
CA LEU A 90 2.38 -6.44 1.72
C LEU A 90 3.36 -7.25 2.57
N GLN A 91 2.88 -8.20 3.38
CA GLN A 91 3.71 -9.06 4.21
C GLN A 91 4.67 -9.95 3.41
N LYS A 92 4.34 -10.28 2.14
CA LYS A 92 5.26 -11.03 1.27
C LYS A 92 6.39 -10.18 0.72
N LEU A 93 6.22 -8.86 0.71
CA LEU A 93 7.20 -7.91 0.19
C LEU A 93 8.24 -7.50 1.24
N VAL A 94 7.87 -7.51 2.53
CA VAL A 94 8.65 -6.90 3.62
C VAL A 94 8.56 -7.58 4.98
#